data_AF-A0A455U8C0-F1
#
_entry.id   AF-A0A455U8C0-F1
#
_cell.length_a   1.000
_cell.length_b   1.000
_cell.length_c   1.000
_cell.angle_alpha   90.00
_cell.angle_beta   90.00
_cell.angle_gamma   90.00
#
_symmetry.space_group_name_H-M   'P 1'
#
loop_
_entity.id
_entity.type
_entity.pdbx_description
1 polymer ?
#
loop_
_entity_poly.entity_id
_entity_poly.type
_entity_poly.pdbx_seq_one_letter_code
_entity_poly.pdbx_strand_id
1 'polypeptide(L)'
;MLHTQRSYGGSCVAPHHLAASAGRDVLKQGGNAVEAMVAAAAAIAVVYPHMNALGGDGFWLIHEPGKAPIAIDACGPAAGLANADFYAGETQIPERGPKAALTMAGTIGGWHEALNVASSCGKQLPSPRYWPMPFVTQKRVLRFPKASKH
;
A
#
# COMPACT_ATOMS: atom_id res chain seq x y z
N MET A 1 0.23 25.54 19.55
CA MET A 1 1.08 24.63 20.36
C MET A 1 0.99 23.25 19.70
N LEU A 2 2.11 22.62 19.36
CA LEU A 2 2.12 21.28 18.74
C LEU A 2 2.24 20.21 19.85
N HIS A 3 1.31 19.25 19.88
CA HIS A 3 1.34 18.12 20.82
C HIS A 3 1.75 16.83 20.09
N THR A 4 2.91 16.28 20.46
CA THR A 4 3.42 15.02 19.89
C THR A 4 2.72 13.83 20.54
N GLN A 5 2.13 12.95 19.72
CA GLN A 5 1.59 11.68 20.18
C GLN A 5 2.72 10.72 20.60
N ARG A 6 2.53 9.99 21.71
CA ARG A 6 3.52 9.06 22.27
C ARG A 6 2.91 7.68 22.48
N SER A 7 3.72 6.63 22.32
CA SER A 7 3.30 5.23 22.49
C SER A 7 4.44 4.41 23.12
N TYR A 8 4.11 3.44 23.96
CA TYR A 8 5.10 2.58 24.63
C TYR A 8 5.41 1.26 23.91
N GLY A 9 4.60 0.84 22.93
CA GLY A 9 4.79 -0.43 22.20
C GLY A 9 5.17 -0.27 20.72
N GLY A 10 4.56 0.71 20.04
CA GLY A 10 4.79 0.97 18.62
C GLY A 10 3.80 2.01 18.11
N SER A 11 4.15 2.65 17.00
CA SER A 11 3.31 3.66 16.35
C SER A 11 3.20 3.38 14.86
N CYS A 12 2.03 3.62 14.29
CA CYS A 12 1.77 3.56 12.85
C CYS A 12 1.07 4.86 12.45
N VAL A 13 1.63 5.53 11.44
CA VAL A 13 1.14 6.83 10.97
C VAL A 13 0.84 6.70 9.49
N ALA A 14 -0.35 7.16 9.09
CA ALA A 14 -0.79 7.16 7.70
C ALA A 14 -1.69 8.38 7.45
N PRO A 15 -1.82 8.86 6.20
CA PRO A 15 -2.66 10.01 5.89
C PRO A 15 -4.16 9.72 6.09
N HIS A 16 -4.56 8.45 6.24
CA HIS A 16 -5.92 8.07 6.56
C HIS A 16 -6.01 7.23 7.84
N HIS A 17 -6.90 7.61 8.76
CA HIS A 17 -7.06 6.98 10.08
C HIS A 17 -7.36 5.47 10.05
N LEU A 18 -8.10 4.97 9.04
CA LEU A 18 -8.35 3.53 8.87
C LEU A 18 -7.08 2.77 8.48
N ALA A 19 -6.20 3.37 7.68
CA ALA A 19 -4.92 2.76 7.33
C ALA A 19 -3.97 2.71 8.54
N ALA A 20 -3.89 3.81 9.30
CA ALA A 20 -3.13 3.85 10.54
C ALA A 20 -3.67 2.84 11.58
N SER A 21 -5.00 2.68 11.65
CA SER A 21 -5.63 1.69 12.53
C SER A 21 -5.31 0.26 12.11
N ALA A 22 -5.32 -0.04 10.80
CA ALA A 22 -4.94 -1.37 10.30
C ALA A 22 -3.52 -1.75 10.72
N GLY A 23 -2.53 -0.88 10.50
CA GLY A 23 -1.15 -1.14 10.95
C GLY A 23 -1.01 -1.24 12.47
N ARG A 24 -1.69 -0.37 13.22
CA ARG A 24 -1.72 -0.45 14.69
C ARG A 24 -2.28 -1.80 15.18
N ASP A 25 -3.34 -2.29 14.57
CA ASP A 25 -4.01 -3.51 15.03
C ASP A 25 -3.13 -4.75 14.80
N VAL A 26 -2.20 -4.69 13.85
CA VAL A 26 -1.21 -5.73 13.56
C VAL A 26 -0.07 -5.71 14.57
N LEU A 27 0.43 -4.50 14.90
CA LEU A 27 1.37 -4.33 16.01
C LEU A 27 0.77 -4.85 17.33
N LYS A 28 -0.52 -4.57 17.58
CA LYS A 28 -1.24 -5.09 18.76
C LYS A 28 -1.35 -6.60 18.79
N GLN A 29 -1.42 -7.25 17.64
CA GLN A 29 -1.45 -8.71 17.52
C GLN A 29 -0.06 -9.34 17.69
N GLY A 30 0.99 -8.53 17.80
CA GLY A 30 2.37 -8.99 17.97
C GLY A 30 3.14 -9.13 16.66
N GLY A 31 2.61 -8.59 15.55
CA GLY A 31 3.33 -8.50 14.29
C GLY A 31 4.44 -7.45 14.31
N ASN A 32 5.36 -7.57 13.37
CA ASN A 32 6.49 -6.65 13.25
C ASN A 32 6.11 -5.36 12.49
N ALA A 33 7.05 -4.40 12.44
CA ALA A 33 6.83 -3.11 11.79
C ALA A 33 6.56 -3.22 10.28
N VAL A 34 7.14 -4.23 9.61
CA VAL A 34 6.98 -4.43 8.17
C VAL A 34 5.60 -5.00 7.86
N GLU A 35 5.14 -6.00 8.61
CA GLU A 35 3.78 -6.55 8.51
C GLU A 35 2.73 -5.46 8.78
N ALA A 36 2.96 -4.63 9.80
CA ALA A 36 2.09 -3.49 10.11
C ALA A 36 2.07 -2.43 9.00
N MET A 37 3.18 -2.21 8.30
CA MET A 37 3.21 -1.28 7.17
C MET A 37 2.50 -1.86 5.93
N VAL A 38 2.67 -3.15 5.65
CA VAL A 38 1.92 -3.84 4.58
C VAL A 38 0.41 -3.79 4.84
N ALA A 39 -0.02 -3.94 6.10
CA ALA A 39 -1.41 -3.70 6.52
C ALA A 39 -1.94 -2.33 6.09
N ALA A 40 -1.17 -1.30 6.45
CA ALA A 40 -1.55 0.08 6.23
C ALA A 40 -1.55 0.40 4.74
N ALA A 41 -0.58 -0.12 3.98
CA ALA A 41 -0.49 0.00 2.53
C ALA A 41 -1.69 -0.67 1.82
N ALA A 42 -2.08 -1.86 2.25
CA ALA A 42 -3.27 -2.55 1.72
C ALA A 42 -4.56 -1.78 2.04
N ALA A 43 -4.72 -1.31 3.28
CA ALA A 43 -5.88 -0.53 3.67
C ALA A 43 -5.96 0.81 2.93
N ILE A 44 -4.83 1.51 2.75
CA ILE A 44 -4.80 2.85 2.16
C ILE A 44 -5.16 2.86 0.67
N ALA A 45 -4.83 1.79 -0.05
CA ALA A 45 -5.25 1.60 -1.44
C ALA A 45 -6.79 1.57 -1.61
N VAL A 46 -7.53 1.22 -0.54
CA VAL A 46 -9.00 1.19 -0.54
C VAL A 46 -9.59 2.51 -0.03
N VAL A 47 -9.07 3.03 1.07
CA VAL A 47 -9.68 4.18 1.78
C VAL A 47 -9.18 5.53 1.31
N TYR A 48 -8.12 5.56 0.49
CA TYR A 48 -7.53 6.77 -0.07
C TYR A 48 -7.07 6.55 -1.54
N PRO A 49 -8.01 6.16 -2.43
CA PRO A 49 -7.71 5.62 -3.76
C PRO A 49 -7.22 6.66 -4.78
N HIS A 50 -7.40 7.96 -4.51
CA HIS A 50 -6.94 9.02 -5.42
C HIS A 50 -5.43 9.26 -5.37
N MET A 51 -4.72 8.67 -4.39
CA MET A 51 -3.24 8.76 -4.29
C MET A 51 -2.56 7.43 -4.06
N ASN A 52 -3.30 6.33 -3.85
CA ASN A 52 -2.73 5.01 -3.61
C ASN A 52 -3.56 3.98 -4.37
N ALA A 53 -2.89 3.08 -5.09
CA ALA A 53 -3.57 2.06 -5.88
C ALA A 53 -2.74 0.77 -5.92
N LEU A 54 -3.43 -0.36 -6.11
CA LEU A 54 -2.78 -1.66 -6.35
C LEU A 54 -2.03 -1.70 -7.68
N GLY A 55 -2.48 -0.90 -8.66
CA GLY A 55 -1.90 -0.83 -10.00
C GLY A 55 -0.76 0.18 -10.14
N GLY A 56 -0.26 0.73 -9.02
CA GLY A 56 0.82 1.70 -9.03
C GLY A 56 2.16 1.10 -8.62
N ASP A 57 2.99 1.97 -8.05
CA ASP A 57 4.37 1.70 -7.66
C ASP A 57 4.57 1.94 -6.16
N GLY A 58 5.75 1.62 -5.64
CA GLY A 58 6.10 1.92 -4.26
C GLY A 58 7.59 1.85 -3.97
N PHE A 59 8.01 2.53 -2.91
CA PHE A 59 9.36 2.44 -2.37
C PHE A 59 9.28 2.11 -0.89
N TRP A 60 10.11 1.16 -0.45
CA TRP A 60 10.18 0.76 0.95
C TRP A 60 11.56 1.06 1.50
N LEU A 61 11.62 1.56 2.73
CA LEU A 61 12.86 1.68 3.50
C LEU A 61 12.65 0.94 4.80
N ILE A 62 13.40 -0.14 5.00
CA ILE A 62 13.30 -1.02 6.15
C ILE A 62 14.61 -0.96 6.91
N HIS A 63 14.54 -0.68 8.21
CA HIS A 63 15.71 -0.63 9.07
C HIS A 63 15.48 -1.46 10.32
N GLU A 64 16.36 -2.43 10.53
CA GLU A 64 16.41 -3.23 11.75
C GLU A 64 17.55 -2.72 12.65
N PRO A 65 17.34 -2.66 13.98
CA PRO A 65 18.38 -2.23 14.90
C PRO A 65 19.69 -3.01 14.72
N GLY A 66 20.79 -2.28 14.58
CA GLY A 66 22.13 -2.87 14.41
C GLY A 66 22.44 -3.39 13.01
N LYS A 67 21.54 -3.23 12.04
CA LYS A 67 21.77 -3.60 10.63
C LYS A 67 21.73 -2.36 9.72
N ALA A 68 22.37 -2.46 8.56
CA ALA A 68 22.22 -1.44 7.53
C ALA A 68 20.76 -1.39 7.03
N PRO A 69 20.21 -0.20 6.72
CA PRO A 69 18.90 -0.09 6.08
C PRO A 69 18.87 -0.80 4.73
N ILE A 70 17.72 -1.36 4.39
CA ILE A 70 17.42 -1.98 3.10
C ILE A 70 16.36 -1.12 2.40
N ALA A 71 16.57 -0.84 1.12
CA ALA A 71 15.58 -0.21 0.26
C ALA A 71 15.01 -1.22 -0.72
N ILE A 72 13.70 -1.16 -0.94
CA ILE A 72 13.02 -1.93 -1.99
C ILE A 72 12.49 -0.93 -3.01
N ASP A 73 12.98 -1.04 -4.23
CA ASP A 73 12.42 -0.37 -5.39
C ASP A 73 11.32 -1.25 -5.98
N ALA A 74 10.07 -0.84 -5.80
CA ALA A 74 8.91 -1.46 -6.39
C ALA A 74 8.25 -0.52 -7.40
N CYS A 75 9.09 0.19 -8.17
CA CYS A 75 8.70 0.89 -9.38
C CYS A 75 8.56 -0.10 -10.54
N GLY A 76 7.40 -0.10 -11.16
CA GLY A 76 7.07 -0.90 -12.31
C GLY A 76 7.92 -0.57 -13.52
N PRO A 77 8.54 -1.56 -14.18
CA PRO A 77 9.22 -1.31 -15.44
C PRO A 77 8.21 -0.89 -16.51
N ALA A 78 8.70 -0.18 -17.53
CA ALA A 78 7.94 0.08 -18.73
C ALA A 78 7.52 -1.23 -19.41
N ALA A 79 6.34 -1.22 -20.00
CA ALA A 79 5.77 -2.33 -20.75
C ALA A 79 6.70 -2.66 -21.92
N GLY A 80 6.95 -3.94 -22.17
CA GLY A 80 7.93 -4.37 -23.18
C GLY A 80 7.65 -3.89 -24.61
N LEU A 81 6.40 -3.50 -24.91
CA LEU A 81 6.00 -2.94 -26.20
C LEU A 81 6.07 -1.40 -26.25
N ALA A 82 6.33 -0.71 -25.14
CA ALA A 82 6.37 0.74 -25.07
C ALA A 82 7.70 1.29 -25.62
N ASN A 83 7.88 1.24 -26.94
CA ASN A 83 9.00 1.82 -27.66
C ASN A 83 8.56 3.03 -28.51
N ALA A 84 9.50 3.68 -29.20
CA ALA A 84 9.20 4.86 -30.03
C ALA A 84 8.15 4.57 -31.11
N ASP A 85 8.21 3.39 -31.74
CA ASP A 85 7.27 2.98 -32.79
C ASP A 85 5.83 2.83 -32.26
N PHE A 86 5.67 2.37 -31.02
CA PHE A 86 4.37 2.28 -30.36
C PHE A 86 3.69 3.66 -30.20
N TYR A 87 4.48 4.73 -30.09
CA TYR A 87 4.00 6.11 -30.03
C TYR A 87 4.08 6.83 -31.38
N ALA A 88 4.29 6.13 -32.49
CA ALA A 88 4.30 6.75 -33.80
C ALA A 88 3.01 7.55 -34.07
N GLY A 89 3.15 8.81 -34.46
CA GLY A 89 2.04 9.73 -34.69
C GLY A 89 1.57 10.52 -33.46
N GLU A 90 2.08 10.21 -32.26
CA GLU A 90 1.86 11.02 -31.06
C GLU A 90 2.99 12.05 -30.91
N THR A 91 2.68 13.29 -30.52
CA THR A 91 3.69 14.30 -30.22
C THR A 91 4.29 14.16 -28.82
N GLN A 92 3.60 13.43 -27.93
CA GLN A 92 4.00 13.12 -26.56
C GLN A 92 3.25 11.88 -26.06
N ILE A 93 3.74 11.25 -24.99
CA ILE A 93 3.00 10.16 -24.33
C ILE A 93 1.67 10.72 -23.79
N PRO A 94 0.52 10.14 -24.15
CA PRO A 94 -0.78 10.60 -23.64
C PRO A 94 -0.89 10.45 -22.12
N GLU A 95 -1.58 11.38 -21.46
CA GLU A 95 -1.80 11.33 -20.00
C GLU A 95 -2.91 10.35 -19.58
N ARG A 96 -3.80 9.98 -20.51
CA ARG A 96 -4.95 9.10 -20.25
C ARG A 96 -5.16 8.12 -21.39
N GLY A 97 -5.83 7.02 -21.08
CA GLY A 97 -6.19 5.99 -22.04
C GLY A 97 -5.19 4.82 -22.07
N PRO A 98 -5.40 3.86 -22.99
CA PRO A 98 -4.62 2.61 -23.01
C PRO A 98 -3.12 2.84 -23.30
N LYS A 99 -2.78 3.95 -23.98
CA LYS A 99 -1.40 4.36 -24.26
C LYS A 99 -0.77 5.21 -23.15
N ALA A 100 -1.42 5.37 -21.99
CA ALA A 100 -0.90 6.14 -20.85
C ALA A 100 -0.44 5.27 -19.67
N ALA A 101 -1.07 4.11 -19.47
CA ALA A 101 -0.73 3.15 -18.41
C ALA A 101 0.22 2.04 -18.94
N LEU A 102 1.48 2.41 -19.13
CA LEU A 102 2.54 1.59 -19.73
C LEU A 102 3.60 1.17 -18.72
N THR A 103 3.43 1.42 -17.44
CA THR A 103 4.25 0.77 -16.41
C THR A 103 3.50 -0.44 -15.86
N MET A 104 4.24 -1.50 -15.57
CA MET A 104 3.69 -2.66 -14.87
C MET A 104 3.39 -2.28 -13.41
N ALA A 105 2.41 -2.90 -12.76
CA ALA A 105 2.13 -2.60 -11.35
C ALA A 105 3.23 -3.18 -10.43
N GLY A 106 3.99 -2.32 -9.75
CA GLY A 106 5.03 -2.71 -8.81
C GLY A 106 4.55 -2.89 -7.36
N THR A 107 3.44 -2.24 -6.96
CA THR A 107 2.98 -2.20 -5.55
C THR A 107 2.87 -3.57 -4.88
N ILE A 108 2.18 -4.53 -5.49
CA ILE A 108 1.95 -5.87 -4.89
C ILE A 108 3.26 -6.65 -4.78
N GLY A 109 4.12 -6.57 -5.79
CA GLY A 109 5.47 -7.16 -5.75
C GLY A 109 6.31 -6.58 -4.62
N GLY A 110 6.26 -5.25 -4.44
CA GLY A 110 6.92 -4.58 -3.33
C GLY A 110 6.43 -5.04 -1.96
N TRP A 111 5.13 -5.28 -1.80
CA TRP A 111 4.57 -5.83 -0.54
C TRP A 111 5.07 -7.24 -0.28
N HIS A 112 5.13 -8.07 -1.32
CA HIS A 112 5.64 -9.43 -1.22
C HIS A 112 7.12 -9.43 -0.80
N GLU A 113 7.95 -8.61 -1.45
CA GLU A 113 9.37 -8.48 -1.09
C GLU A 113 9.57 -7.91 0.31
N ALA A 114 8.75 -6.94 0.73
CA ALA A 114 8.77 -6.43 2.09
C ALA A 114 8.46 -7.54 3.11
N LEU A 115 7.47 -8.40 2.83
CA LEU A 115 7.15 -9.56 3.68
C LEU A 115 8.27 -10.61 3.68
N ASN A 116 8.98 -10.80 2.56
CA ASN A 116 10.16 -11.66 2.51
C ASN A 116 11.26 -11.12 3.43
N VAL A 117 11.55 -9.81 3.39
CA VAL A 117 12.46 -9.16 4.36
C VAL A 117 11.97 -9.33 5.79
N ALA A 118 10.66 -9.17 6.02
CA ALA A 118 10.03 -9.32 7.34
C ALA A 118 10.23 -10.70 7.95
N SER A 119 10.38 -11.77 7.13
CA SER A 119 10.66 -13.13 7.60
C SER A 119 12.01 -13.28 8.29
N SER A 120 12.95 -12.39 7.97
CA SER A 120 14.25 -12.32 8.63
C SER A 120 14.27 -11.38 9.84
N CYS A 121 13.17 -10.64 10.09
CA CYS A 121 13.08 -9.59 11.11
C CYS A 121 12.13 -9.99 12.26
N GLY A 122 12.71 -10.45 13.37
CA GLY A 122 12.01 -10.63 14.65
C GLY A 122 10.91 -11.71 14.65
N LYS A 123 9.92 -11.55 15.53
CA LYS A 123 8.75 -12.44 15.61
C LYS A 123 7.76 -12.08 14.50
N GLN A 124 7.31 -13.07 13.73
CA GLN A 124 6.25 -12.93 12.74
C GLN A 124 4.90 -13.35 13.31
N LEU A 125 3.83 -12.81 12.73
CA LEU A 125 2.52 -13.42 12.88
C LEU A 125 2.47 -14.76 12.10
N PRO A 126 1.71 -15.76 12.58
CA PRO A 126 1.42 -16.93 11.78
C PRO A 126 0.76 -16.50 10.46
N SER A 127 1.02 -17.27 9.39
CA SER A 127 0.87 -16.88 7.98
C SER A 127 -0.36 -16.02 7.62
N PRO A 128 -0.31 -15.25 6.51
CA PRO A 128 -1.37 -14.30 6.09
C PRO A 128 -2.78 -14.91 5.98
N ARG A 129 -2.88 -16.24 5.97
CA ARG A 129 -4.15 -16.98 6.04
C ARG A 129 -4.98 -16.65 7.28
N TYR A 130 -4.33 -16.16 8.35
CA TYR A 130 -4.94 -15.70 9.57
C TYR A 130 -4.88 -14.18 9.73
N TRP A 131 -4.58 -13.42 8.69
CA TRP A 131 -4.92 -12.00 8.73
C TRP A 131 -6.43 -11.94 8.89
N PRO A 132 -6.99 -11.50 10.03
CA PRO A 132 -8.33 -10.97 9.95
C PRO A 132 -8.13 -9.78 9.01
N MET A 133 -8.49 -9.94 7.74
CA MET A 133 -9.03 -8.83 7.00
C MET A 133 -10.38 -8.64 7.70
N PRO A 134 -10.55 -7.74 8.70
CA PRO A 134 -11.83 -7.12 8.75
C PRO A 134 -11.85 -6.39 7.41
N PHE A 135 -12.51 -7.00 6.43
CA PHE A 135 -13.25 -6.24 5.47
C PHE A 135 -14.17 -5.39 6.35
N VAL A 136 -13.65 -4.24 6.80
CA VAL A 136 -14.40 -3.20 7.48
C VAL A 136 -15.29 -2.66 6.37
N THR A 137 -16.32 -3.44 6.06
CA THR A 137 -17.61 -2.87 5.76
C THR A 137 -17.92 -2.03 6.99
N GLN A 138 -17.54 -0.76 6.93
CA GLN A 138 -18.35 0.22 7.62
C GLN A 138 -19.77 -0.02 7.11
N LYS A 139 -20.60 -0.70 7.90
CA LYS A 139 -22.06 -0.78 7.77
C LYS A 139 -22.71 0.61 7.99
N ARG A 140 -21.97 1.69 7.76
CA ARG A 140 -22.38 3.08 7.94
C ARG A 140 -21.68 3.87 6.83
N VAL A 141 -22.45 4.62 6.05
CA VAL A 141 -22.00 5.40 4.87
C VAL A 141 -22.01 4.62 3.54
N LEU A 142 -23.10 3.93 3.21
CA LEU A 142 -23.63 3.88 1.84
C LEU A 142 -25.17 3.73 1.91
N ARG A 143 -25.86 4.82 2.26
CA ARG A 143 -27.25 5.00 1.84
C ARG A 143 -27.18 5.75 0.51
N PHE A 144 -27.23 5.02 -0.59
CA PHE A 144 -27.59 5.61 -1.87
C PHE A 144 -29.05 6.08 -1.77
N PRO A 145 -29.39 7.33 -2.10
CA PRO A 145 -30.77 7.69 -2.33
C PRO A 145 -31.27 6.86 -3.53
N LYS A 146 -32.37 6.13 -3.34
CA LYS A 146 -33.12 5.54 -4.45
C LYS A 146 -33.48 6.68 -5.40
N ALA A 147 -32.98 6.62 -6.63
CA ALA A 147 -33.47 7.46 -7.71
C ALA A 147 -34.96 7.16 -7.90
N SER A 148 -35.80 8.15 -7.55
CA SER A 148 -37.22 8.16 -7.86
C SER A 148 -37.37 8.35 -9.37
N LYS A 149 -38.04 7.43 -10.03
CA LYS A 149 -38.55 7.63 -11.39
C LYS A 149 -39.75 8.56 -11.31
N HIS A 150 -39.60 9.77 -11.86
CA HIS A 150 -40.69 10.54 -12.46
C HIS A 150 -40.20 11.04 -13.81
#